data_AF-A0A8D4UVY7-F1
#
_entry.id   AF-A0A8D4UVY7-F1
#
_cell.length_a   1.000
_cell.length_b   1.000
_cell.length_c   1.000
_cell.angle_alpha   90.00
_cell.angle_beta   90.00
_cell.angle_gamma   90.00
#
_symmetry.space_group_name_H-M   'P 1'
#
loop_
_entity.id
_entity.type
_entity.pdbx_description
1 polymer ?
#
loop_
_entity_poly.entity_id
_entity_poly.type
_entity_poly.pdbx_seq_one_letter_code
_entity_poly.pdbx_strand_id
1 'polypeptide(L)'
;MVKDSMIRKECISILAACLLGISSLPAFAAAPVIPQMPDRIIRAENAKEGLNAPSSEKDLVLLTWAENPESVRYEVEIFRGIPYNLDRNEPLADHVYDNQRIYTNKVIIDLSKIPAGDGVLYWRVRPIDADWTGLAPFSAPMEVRSTMKRLGRDAPLPNVYRPENGSSLLYPVYSYAGIPGAAKYEVEVTDSYPETLSGTAPSAHRVFSRVTSLSNVYDSDPRIGTYYWRVRGMDETGAPVGEWSLPERVRNDVESRYNVGIFGDSITQGGGHLYHSPADMAYSYVSYLDFPAVNMGRSGDTVEMMYDRFDRDVLPFHVKYLLIMGGINDLRMGTSPDKAIEYLEKIRQKCIDHGITPILMTIVPLNPENIQKYYGETTYAGWKESVAKVNAYIRTKPYIDTAAPFASFDVMPSEFAMDGIHGDWNAKQMIAGEINREIGHFIPTY
;
A
#
# COMPACT_ATOMS: atom_id res chain seq x y z
N MET A 1 -27.13 -9.69 -13.53
CA MET A 1 -27.01 -11.04 -12.93
C MET A 1 -25.88 -11.92 -13.48
N VAL A 2 -25.17 -11.57 -14.57
CA VAL A 2 -23.97 -12.33 -15.03
C VAL A 2 -22.64 -11.57 -14.77
N LYS A 3 -22.68 -10.25 -14.50
CA LYS A 3 -21.50 -9.42 -14.19
C LYS A 3 -20.99 -9.52 -12.75
N ASP A 4 -21.84 -9.88 -11.77
CA ASP A 4 -21.43 -10.03 -10.35
C ASP A 4 -20.59 -11.30 -10.08
N SER A 5 -20.60 -12.25 -11.02
CA SER A 5 -19.89 -13.54 -10.91
C SER A 5 -18.38 -13.43 -11.20
N MET A 6 -17.96 -12.50 -12.07
CA MET A 6 -16.53 -12.30 -12.37
C MET A 6 -15.79 -11.60 -11.22
N ILE A 7 -16.44 -10.65 -10.54
CA ILE A 7 -15.83 -9.88 -9.44
C ILE A 7 -15.56 -10.79 -8.21
N ARG A 8 -16.45 -11.76 -7.93
CA ARG A 8 -16.20 -12.76 -6.87
C ARG A 8 -14.96 -13.63 -7.13
N LYS A 9 -14.54 -13.84 -8.37
CA LYS A 9 -13.32 -14.61 -8.69
C LYS A 9 -12.04 -13.76 -8.56
N GLU A 10 -12.12 -12.45 -8.76
CA GLU A 10 -10.96 -11.56 -8.62
C GLU A 10 -10.65 -11.25 -7.14
N CYS A 11 -11.66 -11.15 -6.25
CA CYS A 11 -11.41 -11.03 -4.80
C CYS A 11 -10.73 -12.27 -4.19
N ILE A 12 -10.99 -13.47 -4.72
CA ILE A 12 -10.32 -14.72 -4.30
C ILE A 12 -8.81 -14.69 -4.67
N SER A 13 -8.41 -13.83 -5.62
CA SER A 13 -7.04 -13.79 -6.13
C SER A 13 -6.06 -13.00 -5.25
N ILE A 14 -6.55 -12.21 -4.28
CA ILE A 14 -5.69 -11.41 -3.39
C ILE A 14 -4.97 -12.29 -2.35
N LEU A 15 -5.57 -13.42 -1.94
CA LEU A 15 -4.89 -14.43 -1.11
C LEU A 15 -4.42 -15.66 -1.90
N ALA A 16 -5.03 -16.01 -3.05
CA ALA A 16 -4.58 -17.16 -3.84
C ALA A 16 -3.25 -16.94 -4.59
N ALA A 17 -2.79 -15.70 -4.79
CA ALA A 17 -1.51 -15.41 -5.44
C ALA A 17 -0.26 -15.72 -4.59
N CYS A 18 -0.42 -16.10 -3.31
CA CYS A 18 0.70 -16.35 -2.40
C CYS A 18 1.05 -17.85 -2.17
N LEU A 19 0.43 -18.80 -2.88
CA LEU A 19 0.56 -20.23 -2.55
C LEU A 19 1.25 -21.14 -3.58
N LEU A 20 1.81 -20.63 -4.68
CA LEU A 20 2.56 -21.48 -5.62
C LEU A 20 3.80 -20.77 -6.17
N GLY A 21 4.95 -21.07 -5.58
CA GLY A 21 6.26 -20.65 -6.06
C GLY A 21 7.36 -21.58 -5.57
N ILE A 22 7.51 -22.74 -6.22
CA ILE A 22 8.73 -23.55 -6.09
C ILE A 22 9.82 -22.80 -6.86
N SER A 23 10.75 -22.15 -6.17
CA SER A 23 11.90 -21.47 -6.77
C SER A 23 13.11 -22.40 -6.86
N SER A 24 13.61 -22.57 -8.07
CA SER A 24 14.99 -22.98 -8.32
C SER A 24 15.92 -21.81 -7.97
N LEU A 25 16.98 -22.10 -7.21
CA LEU A 25 18.00 -21.15 -6.79
C LEU A 25 18.81 -20.62 -7.98
N PRO A 26 19.03 -19.30 -8.10
CA PRO A 26 20.20 -18.78 -8.79
C PRO A 26 21.27 -18.40 -7.75
N ALA A 27 22.50 -18.87 -7.98
CA ALA A 27 23.67 -18.34 -7.29
C ALA A 27 23.94 -16.91 -7.80
N PHE A 28 23.99 -15.92 -6.92
CA PHE A 28 24.40 -14.56 -7.28
C PHE A 28 25.83 -14.26 -6.81
N ALA A 29 26.69 -14.02 -7.79
CA ALA A 29 27.91 -13.23 -7.62
C ALA A 29 27.53 -11.76 -7.40
N ALA A 30 28.37 -11.02 -6.67
CA ALA A 30 28.18 -9.59 -6.39
C ALA A 30 28.00 -8.79 -7.69
N ALA A 31 26.88 -8.06 -7.80
CA ALA A 31 26.56 -7.22 -8.95
C ALA A 31 27.49 -5.98 -9.00
N PRO A 32 27.89 -5.53 -10.20
CA PRO A 32 28.70 -4.32 -10.36
C PRO A 32 27.89 -3.07 -9.97
N VAL A 33 28.56 -2.09 -9.36
CA VAL A 33 27.98 -0.79 -9.02
C VAL A 33 27.77 0.02 -10.31
N ILE A 34 26.53 0.05 -10.80
CA ILE A 34 26.13 0.89 -11.93
C ILE A 34 25.99 2.35 -11.44
N PRO A 35 26.64 3.34 -12.06
CA PRO A 35 26.53 4.74 -11.64
C PRO A 35 25.08 5.24 -11.75
N GLN A 36 24.54 5.74 -10.64
CA GLN A 36 23.15 6.21 -10.55
C GLN A 36 23.01 7.70 -10.84
N MET A 37 21.93 8.10 -11.51
CA MET A 37 21.61 9.51 -11.73
C MET A 37 21.18 10.22 -10.43
N PRO A 38 21.71 11.42 -10.12
CA PRO A 38 21.27 12.22 -8.99
C PRO A 38 19.81 12.69 -9.10
N ASP A 39 19.10 12.84 -7.97
CA ASP A 39 17.70 13.30 -7.92
C ASP A 39 17.44 14.61 -8.67
N ARG A 40 18.39 15.55 -8.59
CA ARG A 40 18.27 16.85 -9.26
C ARG A 40 18.25 16.69 -10.78
N ILE A 41 19.00 15.72 -11.30
CA ILE A 41 19.05 15.41 -12.73
C ILE A 41 17.75 14.72 -13.15
N ILE A 42 17.31 13.71 -12.40
CA ILE A 42 16.03 13.02 -12.66
C ILE A 42 14.86 14.01 -12.68
N ARG A 43 14.77 14.92 -11.71
CA ARG A 43 13.72 15.94 -11.68
C ARG A 43 13.79 16.88 -12.89
N ALA A 44 15.00 17.24 -13.32
CA ALA A 44 15.19 18.09 -14.48
C ALA A 44 14.84 17.36 -15.79
N GLU A 45 15.17 16.08 -15.91
CA GLU A 45 14.79 15.23 -17.06
C GLU A 45 13.28 15.01 -17.11
N ASN A 46 12.68 14.59 -15.99
CA ASN A 46 11.23 14.46 -15.85
C ASN A 46 10.49 15.79 -16.17
N ALA A 47 11.02 16.94 -15.72
CA ALA A 47 10.43 18.25 -16.00
C ALA A 47 10.55 18.64 -17.47
N LYS A 48 11.69 18.36 -18.12
CA LYS A 48 11.87 18.59 -19.56
C LYS A 48 10.92 17.72 -20.37
N GLU A 49 10.79 16.45 -20.01
CA GLU A 49 9.90 15.52 -20.70
C GLU A 49 8.43 15.91 -20.52
N GLY A 50 8.03 16.34 -19.32
CA GLY A 50 6.69 16.86 -19.07
C GLY A 50 6.36 18.14 -19.86
N LEU A 51 7.36 18.93 -20.25
CA LEU A 51 7.19 20.12 -21.11
C LEU A 51 7.22 19.78 -22.62
N ASN A 52 7.94 18.73 -23.00
CA ASN A 52 8.12 18.30 -24.40
C ASN A 52 7.15 17.19 -24.83
N ALA A 53 6.31 16.68 -23.92
CA ALA A 53 5.29 15.71 -24.24
C ALA A 53 4.40 16.26 -25.38
N PRO A 54 4.15 15.48 -26.45
CA PRO A 54 3.29 15.91 -27.53
C PRO A 54 1.92 16.29 -26.98
N SER A 55 1.26 17.30 -27.57
CA SER A 55 -0.10 17.64 -27.15
C SER A 55 -0.98 16.41 -27.34
N SER A 56 -1.38 15.79 -26.24
CA SER A 56 -2.36 14.72 -26.24
C SER A 56 -3.62 15.22 -26.94
N GLU A 57 -4.20 14.43 -27.85
CA GLU A 57 -5.55 14.70 -28.38
C GLU A 57 -6.60 14.73 -27.24
N LYS A 58 -6.29 14.08 -26.11
CA LYS A 58 -7.12 14.07 -24.91
C LYS A 58 -6.88 15.34 -24.08
N ASP A 59 -7.96 15.94 -23.60
CA ASP A 59 -7.87 17.05 -22.64
C ASP A 59 -7.84 16.50 -21.21
N LEU A 60 -6.67 15.97 -20.81
CA LEU A 60 -6.50 15.33 -19.52
C LEU A 60 -6.33 16.34 -18.39
N VAL A 61 -7.16 16.20 -17.37
CA VAL A 61 -7.14 17.03 -16.17
C VAL A 61 -7.13 16.18 -14.91
N LEU A 62 -6.39 16.64 -13.91
CA LEU A 62 -6.31 16.05 -12.59
C LEU A 62 -7.15 16.87 -11.61
N LEU A 63 -8.06 16.19 -10.92
CA LEU A 63 -8.78 16.72 -9.77
C LEU A 63 -8.25 16.05 -8.50
N THR A 64 -8.06 16.83 -7.45
CA THR A 64 -7.50 16.36 -6.16
C THR A 64 -8.29 16.94 -5.00
N TRP A 65 -8.46 16.17 -3.92
CA TRP A 65 -9.15 16.61 -2.71
C TRP A 65 -8.38 16.18 -1.46
N ALA A 66 -8.82 16.67 -0.30
CA ALA A 66 -8.32 16.22 0.99
C ALA A 66 -8.73 14.76 1.22
N GLU A 67 -7.77 13.94 1.64
CA GLU A 67 -8.02 12.54 1.95
C GLU A 67 -8.86 12.40 3.23
N ASN A 68 -9.77 11.44 3.20
CA ASN A 68 -10.53 10.94 4.33
C ASN A 68 -10.07 9.50 4.61
N PRO A 69 -9.38 9.25 5.74
CA PRO A 69 -8.85 7.93 6.09
C PRO A 69 -9.94 6.94 6.55
N GLU A 70 -11.19 7.36 6.69
CA GLU A 70 -12.35 6.46 6.87
C GLU A 70 -12.92 5.95 5.54
N SER A 71 -12.52 6.55 4.41
CA SER A 71 -13.07 6.17 3.11
C SER A 71 -12.47 4.85 2.63
N VAL A 72 -13.30 4.02 2.01
CA VAL A 72 -12.82 2.85 1.25
C VAL A 72 -12.48 3.27 -0.19
N ARG A 73 -13.26 4.22 -0.71
CA ARG A 73 -13.11 4.81 -2.04
C ARG A 73 -13.91 6.12 -2.10
N TYR A 74 -13.87 6.79 -3.24
CA TYR A 74 -14.59 8.03 -3.49
C TYR A 74 -15.51 7.93 -4.69
N GLU A 75 -16.56 8.74 -4.63
CA GLU A 75 -17.43 9.07 -5.74
C GLU A 75 -17.18 10.51 -6.17
N VAL A 76 -16.88 10.70 -7.45
CA VAL A 76 -16.77 12.02 -8.11
C VAL A 76 -17.84 12.12 -9.17
N GLU A 77 -18.55 13.24 -9.20
CA GLU A 77 -19.43 13.60 -10.31
C GLU A 77 -19.11 15.00 -10.85
N ILE A 78 -19.36 15.21 -12.15
CA ILE A 78 -19.24 16.50 -12.84
C ILE A 78 -20.58 16.83 -13.47
N PHE A 79 -21.01 18.08 -13.38
CA PHE A 79 -22.28 18.58 -13.91
C PHE A 79 -22.17 20.04 -14.37
N ARG A 80 -23.25 20.56 -14.97
CA ARG A 80 -23.31 21.90 -15.58
C ARG A 80 -24.13 22.88 -14.77
N GLY A 81 -23.54 24.05 -14.51
CA GLY A 81 -24.13 25.05 -13.62
C GLY A 81 -24.28 24.52 -12.19
N ILE A 82 -24.79 25.34 -11.28
CA ILE A 82 -25.16 24.88 -9.94
C ILE A 82 -26.69 24.88 -9.86
N PRO A 83 -27.35 23.71 -9.72
CA PRO A 83 -28.79 23.66 -9.52
C PRO A 83 -29.21 24.43 -8.26
N TYR A 84 -30.35 25.11 -8.32
CA TYR A 84 -30.86 25.91 -7.19
C TYR A 84 -31.08 25.08 -5.91
N ASN A 85 -31.56 23.84 -6.07
CA ASN A 85 -31.81 22.89 -4.97
C ASN A 85 -30.82 21.71 -5.01
N LEU A 86 -29.51 21.98 -5.11
CA LEU A 86 -28.51 20.92 -5.14
C LEU A 86 -28.43 20.21 -3.78
N ASP A 87 -29.02 19.00 -3.68
CA ASP A 87 -28.87 18.13 -2.52
C ASP A 87 -27.48 17.49 -2.53
N ARG A 88 -26.76 17.60 -1.41
CA ARG A 88 -25.42 17.03 -1.22
C ARG A 88 -25.45 15.59 -0.70
N ASN A 89 -26.60 15.06 -0.32
CA ASN A 89 -26.72 13.69 0.17
C ASN A 89 -26.94 12.67 -0.96
N GLU A 90 -27.40 13.12 -2.12
CA GLU A 90 -27.75 12.27 -3.24
C GLU A 90 -26.96 12.65 -4.52
N PRO A 91 -26.63 11.67 -5.38
CA PRO A 91 -26.07 11.95 -6.71
C PRO A 91 -27.01 12.82 -7.54
N LEU A 92 -26.45 13.72 -8.35
CA LEU A 92 -27.26 14.59 -9.19
C LEU A 92 -27.74 13.81 -10.41
N ALA A 93 -29.04 13.81 -10.72
CA ALA A 93 -29.57 13.08 -11.87
C ALA A 93 -28.97 13.52 -13.22
N ASP A 94 -28.72 14.83 -13.37
CA ASP A 94 -28.22 15.44 -14.62
C ASP A 94 -26.68 15.62 -14.64
N HIS A 95 -25.93 14.71 -14.00
CA HIS A 95 -24.47 14.71 -14.11
C HIS A 95 -24.02 14.29 -15.52
N VAL A 96 -22.88 14.80 -15.95
CA VAL A 96 -22.26 14.51 -17.26
C VAL A 96 -21.06 13.57 -17.15
N TYR A 97 -20.65 13.25 -15.93
CA TYR A 97 -19.64 12.27 -15.59
C TYR A 97 -19.86 11.82 -14.15
N ASP A 98 -19.66 10.53 -13.92
CA ASP A 98 -19.58 9.93 -12.59
C ASP A 98 -18.46 8.88 -12.54
N ASN A 99 -17.88 8.70 -11.36
CA ASN A 99 -17.01 7.58 -11.08
C ASN A 99 -16.98 7.29 -9.57
N GLN A 100 -17.41 6.09 -9.19
CA GLN A 100 -17.45 5.59 -7.81
C GLN A 100 -16.29 4.65 -7.45
N ARG A 101 -15.36 4.40 -8.38
CA ARG A 101 -14.25 3.43 -8.23
C ARG A 101 -12.90 4.13 -8.09
N ILE A 102 -12.87 5.17 -7.26
CA ILE A 102 -11.66 5.96 -7.05
C ILE A 102 -11.07 5.60 -5.68
N TYR A 103 -9.95 4.88 -5.67
CA TYR A 103 -9.28 4.38 -4.45
C TYR A 103 -8.12 5.27 -3.99
N THR A 104 -8.11 6.53 -4.42
CA THR A 104 -7.10 7.52 -4.02
C THR A 104 -7.79 8.88 -3.88
N ASN A 105 -7.12 9.88 -3.32
CA ASN A 105 -7.64 11.24 -3.20
C ASN A 105 -7.55 12.09 -4.51
N LYS A 106 -7.51 11.43 -5.67
CA LYS A 106 -7.35 12.07 -6.97
C LYS A 106 -7.93 11.24 -8.12
N VAL A 107 -8.33 11.92 -9.18
CA VAL A 107 -8.86 11.30 -10.41
C VAL A 107 -8.39 12.06 -11.65
N ILE A 108 -8.07 11.31 -12.70
CA ILE A 108 -7.77 11.85 -14.03
C ILE A 108 -9.03 11.78 -14.88
N ILE A 109 -9.40 12.90 -15.50
CA ILE A 109 -10.57 13.05 -16.35
C ILE A 109 -10.12 13.48 -17.74
N ASP A 110 -10.73 12.92 -18.78
CA ASP A 110 -10.57 13.39 -20.16
C ASP A 110 -11.77 14.30 -20.50
N LEU A 111 -11.55 15.61 -20.44
CA LEU A 111 -12.61 16.59 -20.72
C LEU A 111 -13.11 16.53 -22.16
N SER A 112 -12.32 15.99 -23.10
CA SER A 112 -12.76 15.80 -24.49
C SER A 112 -13.88 14.76 -24.62
N LYS A 113 -14.05 13.89 -23.60
CA LYS A 113 -15.12 12.88 -23.55
C LYS A 113 -16.38 13.38 -22.85
N ILE A 114 -16.33 14.54 -22.20
CA ILE A 114 -17.50 15.14 -21.60
C ILE A 114 -18.42 15.64 -22.71
N PRO A 115 -19.71 15.27 -22.74
CA PRO A 115 -20.64 15.74 -23.76
C PRO A 115 -20.62 17.27 -23.88
N ALA A 116 -20.65 17.77 -25.12
CA ALA A 116 -20.76 19.21 -25.37
C ALA A 116 -22.08 19.76 -24.81
N GLY A 117 -22.06 20.99 -24.32
CA GLY A 117 -23.24 21.63 -23.75
C GLY A 117 -22.89 22.92 -23.04
N ASP A 118 -23.88 23.80 -22.91
CA ASP A 118 -23.72 25.13 -22.34
C ASP A 118 -23.54 25.10 -20.81
N GLY A 119 -22.86 26.12 -20.29
CA GLY A 119 -22.67 26.31 -18.86
C GLY A 119 -21.30 25.86 -18.33
N VAL A 120 -20.95 26.40 -17.17
CA VAL A 120 -19.69 26.11 -16.47
C VAL A 120 -19.76 24.70 -15.86
N LEU A 121 -18.66 23.95 -15.97
CA LEU A 121 -18.53 22.64 -15.34
C LEU A 121 -18.18 22.79 -13.86
N TYR A 122 -18.96 22.12 -13.01
CA TYR A 122 -18.71 21.95 -11.59
C TYR A 122 -18.52 20.48 -11.27
N TRP A 123 -17.73 20.19 -10.26
CA TRP A 123 -17.53 18.84 -9.74
C TRP A 123 -17.69 18.83 -8.23
N ARG A 124 -18.02 17.66 -7.69
CA ARG A 124 -18.03 17.40 -6.26
C ARG A 124 -17.63 15.96 -5.98
N VAL A 125 -17.18 15.72 -4.76
CA VAL A 125 -16.68 14.43 -4.32
C VAL A 125 -17.24 14.04 -2.96
N ARG A 126 -17.47 12.75 -2.72
CA ARG A 126 -17.72 12.22 -1.38
C ARG A 126 -16.95 10.93 -1.11
N PRO A 127 -16.57 10.68 0.15
CA PRO A 127 -16.10 9.38 0.60
C PRO A 127 -17.26 8.38 0.63
N ILE A 128 -17.00 7.15 0.20
CA ILE A 128 -17.96 6.04 0.28
C ILE A 128 -17.33 4.83 0.98
N ASP A 129 -18.16 4.06 1.66
CA ASP A 129 -17.76 2.88 2.42
C ASP A 129 -17.68 1.61 1.56
N ALA A 130 -17.44 0.47 2.22
CA ALA A 130 -17.35 -0.83 1.57
C ALA A 130 -18.65 -1.26 0.88
N ASP A 131 -19.78 -0.87 1.46
CA ASP A 131 -21.14 -1.22 1.06
C ASP A 131 -21.73 -0.22 0.04
N TRP A 132 -20.88 0.65 -0.54
CA TRP A 132 -21.22 1.67 -1.54
C TRP A 132 -22.12 2.79 -1.02
N THR A 133 -22.14 3.01 0.29
CA THR A 133 -22.90 4.07 0.93
C THR A 133 -22.02 5.29 1.17
N GLY A 134 -22.58 6.49 0.98
CA GLY A 134 -21.88 7.75 1.26
C GLY A 134 -21.61 7.90 2.76
N LEU A 135 -20.34 7.99 3.15
CA LEU A 135 -19.93 8.23 4.54
C LEU A 135 -20.21 9.67 4.99
N ALA A 136 -20.26 10.59 4.02
CA ALA A 136 -20.57 11.99 4.22
C ALA A 136 -21.30 12.55 2.99
N PRO A 137 -21.98 13.70 3.12
CA PRO A 137 -22.49 14.44 1.97
C PRO A 137 -21.35 14.79 1.00
N PHE A 138 -21.67 14.93 -0.28
CA PHE A 138 -20.78 15.52 -1.26
C PHE A 138 -20.19 16.85 -0.79
N SER A 139 -18.97 17.15 -1.22
CA SER A 139 -18.36 18.47 -1.06
C SER A 139 -19.26 19.58 -1.63
N ALA A 140 -18.99 20.83 -1.25
CA ALA A 140 -19.53 21.95 -2.02
C ALA A 140 -19.07 21.82 -3.49
N PRO A 141 -19.91 22.24 -4.47
CA PRO A 141 -19.52 22.21 -5.87
C PRO A 141 -18.32 23.12 -6.11
N MET A 142 -17.32 22.59 -6.82
CA MET A 142 -16.10 23.29 -7.20
C MET A 142 -16.07 23.43 -8.72
N GLU A 143 -15.73 24.60 -9.24
CA GLU A 143 -15.60 24.78 -10.69
C GLU A 143 -14.39 23.98 -11.18
N VAL A 144 -14.57 23.17 -12.23
CA VAL A 144 -13.50 22.34 -12.81
C VAL A 144 -12.33 23.21 -13.29
N ARG A 145 -12.61 24.25 -14.08
CA ARG A 145 -11.57 25.07 -14.74
C ARG A 145 -10.62 25.75 -13.76
N SER A 146 -11.12 26.21 -12.61
CA SER A 146 -10.33 26.93 -11.61
C SER A 146 -9.63 26.03 -10.60
N THR A 147 -9.98 24.75 -10.54
CA THR A 147 -9.43 23.80 -9.55
C THR A 147 -8.64 22.64 -10.16
N MET A 148 -8.75 22.44 -11.47
CA MET A 148 -8.02 21.40 -12.19
C MET A 148 -6.53 21.70 -12.38
N LYS A 149 -5.74 20.63 -12.51
CA LYS A 149 -4.39 20.69 -13.08
C LYS A 149 -4.39 19.98 -14.43
N ARG A 150 -3.93 20.65 -15.50
CA ARG A 150 -3.77 20.00 -16.80
C ARG A 150 -2.59 19.03 -16.76
N LEU A 151 -2.79 17.84 -17.33
CA LEU A 151 -1.74 16.85 -17.49
C LEU A 151 -1.26 16.87 -18.94
N GLY A 152 0.04 17.08 -19.14
CA GLY A 152 0.66 17.06 -20.46
C GLY A 152 0.97 15.66 -20.98
N ARG A 153 0.76 14.62 -20.15
CA ARG A 153 1.16 13.26 -20.44
C ARG A 153 -0.03 12.32 -20.37
N ASP A 154 -0.20 11.51 -21.41
CA ASP A 154 -1.24 10.47 -21.48
C ASP A 154 -0.77 9.19 -20.77
N ALA A 155 -0.61 9.26 -19.45
CA ALA A 155 -0.18 8.15 -18.62
C ALA A 155 -0.88 8.16 -17.25
N PRO A 156 -1.03 6.99 -16.59
CA PRO A 156 -1.45 6.95 -15.18
C PRO A 156 -0.49 7.78 -14.32
N LEU A 157 -0.97 8.26 -13.18
CA LEU A 157 -0.18 9.10 -12.28
C LEU A 157 0.28 8.29 -11.07
N PRO A 158 1.58 7.96 -10.96
CA PRO A 158 2.15 7.34 -9.77
C PRO A 158 1.80 8.08 -8.48
N ASN A 159 1.46 7.35 -7.43
CA ASN A 159 1.43 7.89 -6.09
C ASN A 159 2.86 7.98 -5.58
N VAL A 160 3.40 9.19 -5.56
CA VAL A 160 4.75 9.45 -5.05
C VAL A 160 4.63 9.82 -3.60
N TYR A 161 5.02 8.91 -2.72
CA TYR A 161 5.26 9.24 -1.32
C TYR A 161 6.75 9.31 -1.05
N ARG A 162 7.16 10.34 -0.29
CA ARG A 162 8.53 10.49 0.21
C ARG A 162 8.45 10.39 1.72
N PRO A 163 8.78 9.22 2.30
CA PRO A 163 8.78 9.08 3.74
C PRO A 163 9.80 10.03 4.35
N GLU A 164 9.33 10.93 5.20
CA GLU A 164 10.16 11.51 6.25
C GLU A 164 10.36 10.41 7.31
N ASN A 165 11.55 10.30 7.90
CA ASN A 165 11.88 9.30 8.93
C ASN A 165 11.99 7.82 8.46
N GLY A 166 12.58 7.53 7.30
CA GLY A 166 13.13 6.19 7.07
C GLY A 166 12.15 5.05 6.78
N SER A 167 10.87 5.37 6.61
CA SER A 167 9.75 4.45 6.37
C SER A 167 9.72 3.91 4.93
N SER A 168 10.86 3.40 4.49
CA SER A 168 11.02 2.66 3.25
C SER A 168 10.48 1.24 3.41
N LEU A 169 9.66 0.80 2.46
CA LEU A 169 9.16 -0.57 2.37
C LEU A 169 10.20 -1.44 1.66
N LEU A 170 10.74 -2.44 2.36
CA LEU A 170 11.59 -3.46 1.75
C LEU A 170 10.83 -4.25 0.68
N TYR A 171 9.54 -4.49 0.91
CA TYR A 171 8.59 -5.09 -0.03
C TYR A 171 7.62 -4.03 -0.55
N PRO A 172 7.91 -3.43 -1.73
CA PRO A 172 7.15 -2.30 -2.21
C PRO A 172 5.76 -2.69 -2.68
N VAL A 173 4.86 -1.71 -2.60
CA VAL A 173 3.59 -1.73 -3.31
C VAL A 173 3.52 -0.48 -4.18
N TYR A 174 3.26 -0.66 -5.46
CA TYR A 174 3.19 0.43 -6.43
C TYR A 174 1.73 0.83 -6.61
N SER A 175 1.36 2.06 -6.27
CA SER A 175 -0.01 2.55 -6.39
C SER A 175 -0.07 3.79 -7.28
N TYR A 176 -1.19 3.99 -7.97
CA TYR A 176 -1.33 5.04 -8.98
C TYR A 176 -2.79 5.44 -9.17
N ALA A 177 -3.00 6.68 -9.63
CA ALA A 177 -4.28 7.10 -10.19
C ALA A 177 -4.39 6.59 -11.63
N GLY A 178 -5.49 5.89 -11.91
CA GLY A 178 -5.80 5.38 -13.23
C GLY A 178 -6.02 6.46 -14.27
N ILE A 179 -6.00 6.09 -15.55
CA ILE A 179 -6.22 6.98 -16.69
C ILE A 179 -7.51 6.61 -17.44
N PRO A 180 -8.26 7.57 -18.00
CA PRO A 180 -9.43 7.28 -18.82
C PRO A 180 -9.14 6.30 -19.95
N GLY A 181 -10.04 5.32 -20.13
CA GLY A 181 -9.96 4.28 -21.16
C GLY A 181 -9.17 3.03 -20.78
N ALA A 182 -8.43 3.04 -19.66
CA ALA A 182 -7.70 1.86 -19.20
C ALA A 182 -8.62 0.89 -18.41
N ALA A 183 -8.52 -0.39 -18.74
CA ALA A 183 -9.13 -1.50 -18.00
C ALA A 183 -8.10 -2.30 -17.19
N LYS A 184 -6.82 -2.22 -17.57
CA LYS A 184 -5.69 -2.90 -16.93
C LYS A 184 -4.50 -1.95 -16.86
N TYR A 185 -3.53 -2.31 -16.02
CA TYR A 185 -2.29 -1.56 -15.84
C TYR A 185 -1.11 -2.51 -15.84
N GLU A 186 0.00 -2.08 -16.42
CA GLU A 186 1.29 -2.76 -16.28
C GLU A 186 2.20 -1.86 -15.45
N VAL A 187 2.76 -2.41 -14.37
CA VAL A 187 3.86 -1.78 -13.62
C VAL A 187 5.16 -2.41 -14.07
N GLU A 188 6.15 -1.57 -14.35
CA GLU A 188 7.53 -1.96 -14.64
C GLU A 188 8.45 -1.41 -13.55
N VAL A 189 9.39 -2.25 -13.10
CA VAL A 189 10.47 -1.87 -12.18
C VAL A 189 11.80 -2.09 -12.88
N THR A 190 12.72 -1.16 -12.70
CA THR A 190 14.03 -1.10 -13.35
C THR A 190 15.13 -0.85 -12.34
N ASP A 191 16.30 -1.46 -12.55
CA ASP A 191 17.48 -1.29 -11.69
C ASP A 191 18.30 -0.02 -12.02
N SER A 192 18.02 0.58 -13.17
CA SER A 192 18.65 1.78 -13.70
C SER A 192 17.59 2.70 -14.26
N TYR A 193 17.90 4.00 -14.38
CA TYR A 193 16.93 4.95 -14.93
C TYR A 193 16.57 4.56 -16.38
N PRO A 194 15.28 4.42 -16.73
CA PRO A 194 14.88 3.94 -18.05
C PRO A 194 15.47 4.78 -19.19
N GLU A 195 16.00 4.10 -20.20
CA GLU A 195 16.66 4.72 -21.35
C GLU A 195 15.70 5.50 -22.25
N THR A 196 14.42 5.15 -22.21
CA THR A 196 13.35 5.85 -22.94
C THR A 196 12.22 6.18 -21.97
N LEU A 197 11.90 7.47 -21.86
CA LEU A 197 10.84 7.94 -20.97
C LEU A 197 9.46 7.77 -21.59
N SER A 198 9.32 7.99 -22.89
CA SER A 198 8.05 8.06 -23.61
C SER A 198 7.73 6.81 -24.43
N GLY A 199 6.47 6.69 -24.84
CA GLY A 199 5.96 5.53 -25.58
C GLY A 199 5.67 4.32 -24.69
N THR A 200 5.69 3.13 -25.30
CA THR A 200 5.11 1.91 -24.72
C THR A 200 6.09 0.74 -24.62
N ALA A 201 7.30 0.87 -25.17
CA ALA A 201 8.28 -0.19 -25.11
C ALA A 201 8.79 -0.41 -23.67
N PRO A 202 9.03 -1.65 -23.25
CA PRO A 202 9.69 -1.95 -21.98
C PRO A 202 11.13 -1.40 -21.98
N SER A 203 11.66 -1.09 -20.80
CA SER A 203 13.07 -0.72 -20.65
C SER A 203 13.98 -1.95 -20.72
N ALA A 204 15.18 -1.78 -21.29
CA ALA A 204 16.25 -2.78 -21.24
C ALA A 204 16.73 -3.07 -19.80
N HIS A 205 16.45 -2.17 -18.84
CA HIS A 205 16.78 -2.29 -17.43
C HIS A 205 15.66 -2.92 -16.59
N ARG A 206 14.61 -3.46 -17.22
CA ARG A 206 13.48 -4.10 -16.54
C ARG A 206 13.96 -5.30 -15.71
N VAL A 207 13.68 -5.25 -14.41
CA VAL A 207 13.91 -6.35 -13.46
C VAL A 207 12.63 -6.96 -12.92
N PHE A 208 11.49 -6.28 -13.07
CA PHE A 208 10.17 -6.81 -12.74
C PHE A 208 9.08 -6.15 -13.59
N SER A 209 8.04 -6.92 -13.91
CA SER A 209 6.81 -6.40 -14.48
C SER A 209 5.62 -7.23 -14.02
N ARG A 210 4.48 -6.57 -13.81
CA ARG A 210 3.21 -7.22 -13.51
C ARG A 210 2.04 -6.46 -14.11
N VAL A 211 1.10 -7.20 -14.68
CA VAL A 211 -0.19 -6.69 -15.18
C VAL A 211 -1.26 -6.94 -14.13
N THR A 212 -2.13 -5.95 -13.90
CA THR A 212 -3.24 -6.02 -12.95
C THR A 212 -4.47 -5.25 -13.46
N SER A 213 -5.66 -5.63 -12.99
CA SER A 213 -6.88 -4.81 -13.13
C SER A 213 -7.05 -3.82 -11.97
N LEU A 214 -6.19 -3.89 -10.94
CA LEU A 214 -6.26 -3.08 -9.73
C LEU A 214 -5.46 -1.77 -9.85
N SER A 215 -5.65 -0.89 -8.87
CA SER A 215 -4.92 0.39 -8.73
C SER A 215 -3.60 0.26 -7.95
N ASN A 216 -3.20 -0.96 -7.60
CA ASN A 216 -1.94 -1.24 -6.93
C ASN A 216 -1.33 -2.58 -7.35
N VAL A 217 -0.01 -2.70 -7.20
CA VAL A 217 0.79 -3.89 -7.52
C VAL A 217 1.74 -4.19 -6.38
N TYR A 218 1.57 -5.35 -5.75
CA TYR A 218 2.50 -5.88 -4.75
C TYR A 218 3.71 -6.52 -5.43
N ASP A 219 4.90 -6.10 -5.01
CA ASP A 219 6.16 -6.71 -5.38
C ASP A 219 6.53 -7.79 -4.35
N SER A 220 6.65 -9.03 -4.79
CA SER A 220 6.98 -10.16 -3.91
C SER A 220 8.47 -10.24 -3.60
N ASP A 221 9.30 -9.49 -4.32
CA ASP A 221 10.75 -9.46 -4.14
C ASP A 221 11.15 -8.26 -3.28
N PRO A 222 12.11 -8.44 -2.36
CA PRO A 222 12.66 -7.30 -1.63
C PRO A 222 13.43 -6.41 -2.60
N ARG A 223 13.24 -5.09 -2.50
CA ARG A 223 14.01 -4.11 -3.27
C ARG A 223 15.02 -3.43 -2.34
N ILE A 224 16.31 -3.62 -2.62
CA ILE A 224 17.43 -3.02 -1.88
C ILE A 224 18.16 -2.06 -2.82
N GLY A 225 18.65 -0.95 -2.28
CA GLY A 225 19.34 0.08 -3.05
C GLY A 225 18.37 1.02 -3.76
N THR A 226 18.82 1.61 -4.87
CA THR A 226 17.99 2.49 -5.68
C THR A 226 17.40 1.70 -6.83
N TYR A 227 16.12 1.90 -7.09
CA TYR A 227 15.43 1.38 -8.26
C TYR A 227 14.39 2.40 -8.73
N TYR A 228 13.83 2.16 -9.91
CA TYR A 228 12.83 3.03 -10.50
C TYR A 228 11.62 2.21 -10.93
N TRP A 229 10.43 2.79 -10.83
CA TRP A 229 9.21 2.14 -11.31
C TRP A 229 8.33 3.10 -12.09
N ARG A 230 7.58 2.57 -13.05
CA ARG A 230 6.61 3.31 -13.86
C ARG A 230 5.41 2.44 -14.19
N VAL A 231 4.31 3.06 -14.59
CA VAL A 231 3.05 2.38 -14.89
C VAL A 231 2.46 2.87 -16.21
N ARG A 232 1.81 1.99 -16.96
CA ARG A 232 1.02 2.35 -18.16
C ARG A 232 -0.38 1.76 -18.09
N GLY A 233 -1.34 2.44 -18.72
CA GLY A 233 -2.71 1.96 -18.88
C GLY A 233 -2.88 1.12 -20.15
N MET A 234 -3.70 0.08 -20.06
CA MET A 234 -4.06 -0.82 -21.15
C MET A 234 -5.57 -1.01 -21.22
N ASP A 235 -6.10 -1.21 -22.42
CA ASP A 235 -7.51 -1.52 -22.62
C ASP A 235 -7.83 -2.99 -22.26
N GLU A 236 -9.08 -3.41 -22.50
CA GLU A 236 -9.52 -4.78 -22.21
C GLU A 236 -8.71 -5.84 -22.98
N THR A 237 -8.25 -5.51 -24.19
CA THR A 237 -7.47 -6.39 -25.08
C THR A 237 -5.98 -6.45 -24.71
N GLY A 238 -5.52 -5.54 -23.86
CA GLY A 238 -4.11 -5.40 -23.48
C GLY A 238 -3.32 -4.43 -24.36
N ALA A 239 -3.99 -3.70 -25.27
CA ALA A 239 -3.35 -2.65 -26.05
C ALA A 239 -3.12 -1.41 -25.17
N PRO A 240 -1.98 -0.70 -25.32
CA PRO A 240 -1.74 0.53 -24.56
C PRO A 240 -2.77 1.62 -24.89
N VAL A 241 -3.33 2.25 -23.85
CA VAL A 241 -4.28 3.39 -23.98
C VAL A 241 -3.56 4.73 -23.96
N GLY A 242 -2.30 4.72 -23.53
CA GLY A 242 -1.39 5.84 -23.45
C GLY A 242 0.05 5.34 -23.35
N GLU A 243 0.94 6.17 -22.83
CA GLU A 243 2.35 5.84 -22.65
C GLU A 243 2.69 5.47 -21.19
N TRP A 244 3.93 5.08 -20.96
CA TRP A 244 4.45 4.90 -19.60
C TRP A 244 4.38 6.20 -18.80
N SER A 245 4.09 6.13 -17.51
CA SER A 245 4.31 7.26 -16.61
C SER A 245 5.80 7.63 -16.58
N LEU A 246 6.10 8.83 -16.08
CA LEU A 246 7.48 9.12 -15.72
C LEU A 246 7.92 8.15 -14.61
N PRO A 247 9.20 7.71 -14.62
CA PRO A 247 9.71 6.81 -13.62
C PRO A 247 9.87 7.50 -12.27
N GLU A 248 9.38 6.82 -11.24
CA GLU A 248 9.54 7.20 -9.85
C GLU A 248 10.74 6.49 -9.24
N ARG A 249 11.65 7.28 -8.68
CA ARG A 249 12.84 6.78 -7.99
C ARG A 249 12.48 6.41 -6.55
N VAL A 250 12.83 5.20 -6.15
CA VAL A 250 12.78 4.74 -4.76
C VAL A 250 14.17 4.36 -4.29
N ARG A 251 14.49 4.67 -3.03
CA ARG A 251 15.78 4.35 -2.41
C ARG A 251 15.55 3.62 -1.09
N ASN A 252 15.92 2.35 -1.08
CA ASN A 252 15.94 1.47 0.08
C ASN A 252 17.40 1.21 0.47
N ASP A 253 18.07 2.28 0.93
CA ASP A 253 19.51 2.25 1.11
C ASP A 253 19.90 1.72 2.49
N VAL A 254 20.59 0.59 2.47
CA VAL A 254 21.18 -0.08 3.64
C VAL A 254 22.28 0.76 4.31
N GLU A 255 22.91 1.69 3.58
CA GLU A 255 23.96 2.57 4.12
C GLU A 255 23.39 3.73 4.96
N SER A 256 22.07 3.96 4.91
CA SER A 256 21.39 5.03 5.67
C SER A 256 21.45 4.82 7.19
N ARG A 257 21.97 3.68 7.66
CA ARG A 257 22.13 3.26 9.07
C ARG A 257 20.85 3.49 9.89
N TYR A 258 19.78 2.78 9.55
CA TYR A 258 18.63 2.67 10.44
C TYR A 258 19.05 1.94 11.73
N ASN A 259 18.86 2.57 12.89
CA ASN A 259 19.09 1.90 14.16
C ASN A 259 18.00 0.85 14.45
N VAL A 260 16.78 1.06 13.91
CA VAL A 260 15.61 0.22 14.16
C VAL A 260 15.10 -0.37 12.84
N GLY A 261 14.81 -1.67 12.84
CA GLY A 261 13.99 -2.32 11.81
C GLY A 261 12.69 -2.84 12.42
N ILE A 262 11.62 -2.84 11.62
CA ILE A 262 10.36 -3.52 11.97
C ILE A 262 10.18 -4.73 11.06
N PHE A 263 9.91 -5.90 11.65
CA PHE A 263 9.91 -7.18 10.96
C PHE A 263 8.63 -7.95 11.25
N GLY A 264 7.93 -8.35 10.20
CA GLY A 264 6.62 -8.95 10.38
C GLY A 264 5.89 -9.32 9.10
N ASP A 265 4.59 -9.55 9.27
CA ASP A 265 3.65 -9.89 8.21
C ASP A 265 2.97 -8.65 7.60
N SER A 266 1.74 -8.80 7.09
CA SER A 266 0.95 -7.72 6.50
C SER A 266 0.63 -6.59 7.47
N ILE A 267 0.46 -6.88 8.77
CA ILE A 267 0.21 -5.82 9.77
C ILE A 267 1.42 -4.90 9.85
N THR A 268 2.63 -5.46 9.73
CA THR A 268 3.89 -4.69 9.70
C THR A 268 4.12 -4.02 8.35
N GLN A 269 3.86 -4.69 7.24
CA GLN A 269 4.02 -4.08 5.92
C GLN A 269 3.13 -2.83 5.77
N GLY A 270 1.90 -2.90 6.28
CA GLY A 270 0.91 -1.82 6.25
C GLY A 270 -0.31 -2.19 5.42
N GLY A 271 -1.15 -1.19 5.16
CA GLY A 271 -2.48 -1.36 4.59
C GLY A 271 -3.55 -1.48 5.68
N GLY A 272 -4.80 -1.21 5.30
CA GLY A 272 -5.95 -1.16 6.22
C GLY A 272 -7.15 -0.48 5.57
N HIS A 273 -8.35 -0.90 5.96
CA HIS A 273 -9.67 -0.53 5.43
C HIS A 273 -9.87 -0.94 3.94
N LEU A 274 -9.67 -2.23 3.70
CA LEU A 274 -9.91 -3.03 2.47
C LEU A 274 -9.01 -2.77 1.26
N TYR A 275 -8.96 -1.56 0.72
CA TYR A 275 -8.28 -1.31 -0.57
C TYR A 275 -7.05 -0.42 -0.45
N HIS A 276 -6.75 0.09 0.74
CA HIS A 276 -5.52 0.86 0.95
C HIS A 276 -4.35 -0.08 1.13
N SER A 277 -3.38 0.08 0.22
CA SER A 277 -2.16 -0.70 0.20
C SER A 277 -1.14 -0.19 1.23
N PRO A 278 -0.09 -0.96 1.53
CA PRO A 278 1.11 -0.49 2.25
C PRO A 278 1.72 0.82 1.74
N ALA A 279 1.51 1.18 0.48
CA ALA A 279 1.96 2.47 -0.07
C ALA A 279 1.18 3.68 0.49
N ASP A 280 0.04 3.43 1.13
CA ASP A 280 -0.68 4.42 1.92
C ASP A 280 -0.21 4.35 3.36
N MET A 281 0.58 5.36 3.71
CA MET A 281 1.27 5.44 4.99
C MET A 281 0.35 5.77 6.15
N ALA A 282 -0.86 6.29 5.92
CA ALA A 282 -1.85 6.40 6.98
C ALA A 282 -2.16 5.02 7.59
N TYR A 283 -2.05 3.95 6.79
CA TYR A 283 -2.27 2.57 7.21
C TYR A 283 -0.97 1.82 7.50
N SER A 284 0.09 2.54 7.86
CA SER A 284 1.36 1.93 8.30
C SER A 284 1.77 2.55 9.63
N TYR A 285 1.97 1.72 10.66
CA TYR A 285 2.30 2.25 11.98
C TYR A 285 3.69 2.90 12.02
N VAL A 286 4.57 2.58 11.06
CA VAL A 286 5.90 3.21 10.93
C VAL A 286 5.79 4.72 10.71
N SER A 287 4.70 5.20 10.12
CA SER A 287 4.44 6.63 9.85
C SER A 287 4.18 7.44 11.10
N TYR A 288 3.83 6.77 12.19
CA TYR A 288 3.50 7.36 13.48
C TYR A 288 4.60 7.13 14.52
N LEU A 289 5.74 6.55 14.12
CA LEU A 289 6.89 6.39 15.02
C LEU A 289 7.66 7.70 15.15
N ASP A 290 8.12 8.00 16.36
CA ASP A 290 8.90 9.21 16.66
C ASP A 290 10.38 9.10 16.21
N PHE A 291 10.75 7.99 15.58
CA PHE A 291 12.11 7.66 15.16
C PHE A 291 12.09 6.92 13.82
N PRO A 292 13.18 6.99 13.04
CA PRO A 292 13.22 6.33 11.75
C PRO A 292 13.39 4.81 11.88
N ALA A 293 12.62 4.06 11.08
CA ALA A 293 12.73 2.61 11.02
C ALA A 293 12.49 2.08 9.59
N VAL A 294 13.28 1.09 9.19
CA VAL A 294 13.07 0.37 7.93
C VAL A 294 11.96 -0.66 8.08
N ASN A 295 11.00 -0.64 7.15
CA ASN A 295 9.88 -1.58 7.15
C ASN A 295 10.20 -2.85 6.37
N MET A 296 10.44 -3.93 7.10
CA MET A 296 10.74 -5.27 6.56
C MET A 296 9.53 -6.21 6.65
N GLY A 297 8.31 -5.67 6.72
CA GLY A 297 7.06 -6.42 6.69
C GLY A 297 6.77 -7.02 5.31
N ARG A 298 6.19 -8.22 5.27
CA ARG A 298 5.74 -8.87 4.03
C ARG A 298 4.38 -9.53 4.22
N SER A 299 3.39 -9.10 3.44
CA SER A 299 2.04 -9.65 3.50
C SER A 299 2.00 -11.16 3.31
N GLY A 300 1.16 -11.83 4.11
CA GLY A 300 0.95 -13.27 4.06
C GLY A 300 1.97 -14.11 4.83
N ASP A 301 3.02 -13.51 5.40
CA ASP A 301 4.03 -14.25 6.14
C ASP A 301 3.46 -14.96 7.37
N THR A 302 3.90 -16.21 7.54
CA THR A 302 3.95 -16.89 8.84
C THR A 302 5.29 -16.60 9.53
N VAL A 303 5.40 -16.89 10.82
CA VAL A 303 6.68 -16.73 11.54
C VAL A 303 7.79 -17.66 11.03
N GLU A 304 7.43 -18.80 10.44
CA GLU A 304 8.38 -19.67 9.74
C GLU A 304 8.94 -19.00 8.48
N MET A 305 8.07 -18.39 7.67
CA MET A 305 8.51 -17.64 6.48
C MET A 305 9.34 -16.40 6.84
N MET A 306 9.01 -15.72 7.96
CA MET A 306 9.84 -14.66 8.51
C MET A 306 11.23 -15.19 8.88
N TYR A 307 11.32 -16.32 9.57
CA TYR A 307 12.61 -16.93 9.90
C TYR A 307 13.46 -17.23 8.65
N ASP A 308 12.85 -17.81 7.62
CA ASP A 308 13.53 -18.20 6.38
C ASP A 308 14.15 -17.01 5.64
N ARG A 309 13.51 -15.84 5.69
CA ARG A 309 14.00 -14.63 5.00
C ARG A 309 14.86 -13.72 5.85
N PHE A 310 15.05 -14.01 7.14
CA PHE A 310 15.76 -13.14 8.08
C PHE A 310 17.15 -12.72 7.58
N ASP A 311 17.97 -13.66 7.11
CA ASP A 311 19.36 -13.36 6.70
C ASP A 311 19.42 -12.40 5.53
N ARG A 312 18.51 -12.57 4.57
CA ARG A 312 18.43 -11.75 3.36
C ARG A 312 17.87 -10.37 3.68
N ASP A 313 16.88 -10.29 4.56
CA ASP A 313 16.06 -9.09 4.71
C ASP A 313 16.49 -8.21 5.88
N VAL A 314 17.07 -8.78 6.93
CA VAL A 314 17.44 -8.06 8.16
C VAL A 314 18.92 -7.71 8.17
N LEU A 315 19.80 -8.70 7.95
CA LEU A 315 21.23 -8.52 8.16
C LEU A 315 21.87 -7.43 7.30
N PRO A 316 21.50 -7.22 6.01
CA PRO A 316 22.13 -6.18 5.20
C PRO A 316 21.91 -4.76 5.74
N PHE A 317 20.85 -4.53 6.49
CA PHE A 317 20.52 -3.21 7.06
C PHE A 317 21.30 -2.89 8.33
N HIS A 318 21.97 -3.89 8.94
CA HIS A 318 22.78 -3.71 10.16
C HIS A 318 22.06 -2.93 11.28
N VAL A 319 20.76 -3.18 11.44
CA VAL A 319 19.95 -2.56 12.49
C VAL A 319 20.45 -2.98 13.87
N LYS A 320 20.33 -2.10 14.87
CA LYS A 320 20.69 -2.41 16.26
C LYS A 320 19.54 -3.04 17.02
N TYR A 321 18.31 -2.64 16.69
CA TYR A 321 17.09 -3.10 17.33
C TYR A 321 16.13 -3.62 16.26
N LEU A 322 15.49 -4.75 16.52
CA LEU A 322 14.47 -5.32 15.64
C LEU A 322 13.17 -5.48 16.41
N LEU A 323 12.14 -4.72 16.01
CA LEU A 323 10.76 -4.91 16.48
C LEU A 323 10.13 -6.05 15.67
N ILE A 324 9.66 -7.10 16.34
CA ILE A 324 9.20 -8.33 15.68
C ILE A 324 7.73 -8.56 16.01
N MET A 325 6.86 -8.48 14.99
CA MET A 325 5.43 -8.80 15.09
C MET A 325 5.06 -9.81 14.02
N GLY A 326 4.69 -11.02 14.42
CA GLY A 326 4.23 -12.04 13.51
C GLY A 326 3.50 -13.16 14.23
N GLY A 327 2.75 -13.95 13.46
CA GLY A 327 2.05 -15.14 13.95
C GLY A 327 0.54 -15.09 13.74
N ILE A 328 -0.04 -13.95 13.35
CA ILE A 328 -1.50 -13.91 13.15
C ILE A 328 -1.93 -14.84 12.00
N ASN A 329 -1.14 -14.93 10.92
CA ASN A 329 -1.39 -15.85 9.81
C ASN A 329 -1.25 -17.32 10.21
N ASP A 330 -0.28 -17.65 11.08
CA ASP A 330 -0.16 -19.00 11.64
C ASP A 330 -1.43 -19.38 12.41
N LEU A 331 -1.80 -18.55 13.38
CA LEU A 331 -2.81 -18.89 14.39
C LEU A 331 -4.23 -18.82 13.85
N ARG A 332 -4.54 -17.86 12.97
CA ARG A 332 -5.85 -17.77 12.31
C ARG A 332 -6.12 -18.94 11.36
N MET A 333 -5.06 -19.58 10.85
CA MET A 333 -5.12 -20.76 9.97
C MET A 333 -4.99 -22.08 10.74
N GLY A 334 -4.92 -22.05 12.08
CA GLY A 334 -4.88 -23.26 12.92
C GLY A 334 -3.50 -23.90 13.09
N THR A 335 -2.42 -23.19 12.76
CA THR A 335 -1.07 -23.63 13.13
C THR A 335 -0.92 -23.65 14.65
N SER A 336 -0.22 -24.66 15.18
CA SER A 336 -0.01 -24.79 16.62
C SER A 336 0.68 -23.54 17.20
N PRO A 337 0.18 -22.97 18.32
CA PRO A 337 0.85 -21.87 19.00
C PRO A 337 2.26 -22.25 19.47
N ASP A 338 2.55 -23.52 19.74
CA ASP A 338 3.91 -23.96 20.10
C ASP A 338 4.88 -23.84 18.93
N LYS A 339 4.42 -24.13 17.70
CA LYS A 339 5.23 -23.94 16.49
C LYS A 339 5.48 -22.45 16.25
N ALA A 340 4.48 -21.61 16.45
CA ALA A 340 4.65 -20.16 16.33
C ALA A 340 5.68 -19.62 17.35
N ILE A 341 5.59 -20.06 18.61
CA ILE A 341 6.55 -19.73 19.67
C ILE A 341 7.97 -20.21 19.32
N GLU A 342 8.11 -21.43 18.81
CA GLU A 342 9.40 -21.99 18.40
C GLU A 342 10.10 -21.08 17.36
N TYR A 343 9.38 -20.65 16.33
CA TYR A 343 9.95 -19.80 15.29
C TYR A 343 10.21 -18.36 15.75
N LEU A 344 9.36 -17.79 16.62
CA LEU A 344 9.65 -16.51 17.26
C LEU A 344 10.93 -16.57 18.11
N GLU A 345 11.15 -17.67 18.85
CA GLU A 345 12.38 -17.90 19.62
C GLU A 345 13.59 -18.06 18.69
N LYS A 346 13.45 -18.76 17.55
CA LYS A 346 14.52 -18.87 16.54
C LYS A 346 14.90 -17.51 15.96
N ILE A 347 13.93 -16.68 15.58
CA ILE A 347 14.19 -15.31 15.10
C ILE A 347 14.88 -14.48 16.17
N ARG A 348 14.40 -14.56 17.43
CA ARG A 348 15.00 -13.88 18.59
C ARG A 348 16.46 -14.28 18.78
N GLN A 349 16.76 -15.57 18.73
CA GLN A 349 18.13 -16.08 18.88
C GLN A 349 19.02 -15.61 17.73
N LYS A 350 18.50 -15.62 16.50
CA LYS A 350 19.21 -15.14 15.32
C LYS A 350 19.57 -13.66 15.42
N CYS A 351 18.69 -12.82 16.00
CA CYS A 351 19.04 -11.45 16.33
C CYS A 351 20.26 -11.38 17.26
N ILE A 352 20.22 -12.13 18.37
CA ILE A 352 21.29 -12.14 19.38
C ILE A 352 22.63 -12.61 18.80
N ASP A 353 22.61 -13.68 18.01
CA ASP A 353 23.81 -14.24 17.38
C ASP A 353 24.49 -13.25 16.42
N HIS A 354 23.71 -12.30 15.88
CA HIS A 354 24.18 -11.24 15.00
C HIS A 354 24.31 -9.86 15.69
N GLY A 355 24.22 -9.80 17.03
CA GLY A 355 24.40 -8.56 17.79
C GLY A 355 23.23 -7.57 17.67
N ILE A 356 22.07 -8.04 17.22
CA ILE A 356 20.82 -7.27 17.12
C ILE A 356 20.00 -7.52 18.39
N THR A 357 19.46 -6.47 18.99
CA THR A 357 18.57 -6.58 20.15
C THR A 357 17.13 -6.87 19.68
N PRO A 358 16.58 -8.09 19.92
CA PRO A 358 15.22 -8.41 19.53
C PRO A 358 14.21 -7.84 20.55
N ILE A 359 13.14 -7.24 20.05
CA ILE A 359 12.01 -6.75 20.85
C ILE A 359 10.75 -7.35 20.25
N LEU A 360 10.12 -8.27 20.96
CA LEU A 360 8.89 -8.92 20.49
C LEU A 360 7.69 -7.98 20.68
N MET A 361 6.72 -8.02 19.77
CA MET A 361 5.48 -7.26 19.87
C MET A 361 4.29 -8.21 19.97
N THR A 362 3.38 -7.95 20.90
CA THR A 362 2.20 -8.82 21.08
C THR A 362 1.26 -8.75 19.87
N ILE A 363 0.73 -9.90 19.49
CA ILE A 363 -0.19 -10.06 18.38
C ILE A 363 -1.53 -9.40 18.73
N VAL A 364 -1.96 -8.45 17.90
CA VAL A 364 -3.26 -7.76 18.02
C VAL A 364 -4.43 -8.72 17.73
N PRO A 365 -5.64 -8.46 18.27
CA PRO A 365 -6.80 -9.29 17.98
C PRO A 365 -7.21 -9.21 16.51
N LEU A 366 -8.03 -10.17 16.07
CA LEU A 366 -8.69 -10.19 14.76
C LEU A 366 -10.22 -10.23 14.90
N ASN A 367 -10.95 -10.12 13.79
CA ASN A 367 -12.40 -10.24 13.73
C ASN A 367 -12.82 -11.32 12.71
N PRO A 368 -13.17 -12.54 13.18
CA PRO A 368 -13.54 -13.64 12.30
C PRO A 368 -14.74 -13.35 11.38
N GLU A 369 -15.72 -12.57 11.86
CA GLU A 369 -16.92 -12.26 11.08
C GLU A 369 -16.59 -11.35 9.89
N ASN A 370 -15.77 -10.32 10.11
CA ASN A 370 -15.30 -9.45 9.03
C ASN A 370 -14.42 -10.19 8.04
N ILE A 371 -13.51 -11.07 8.52
CA ILE A 371 -12.68 -11.92 7.65
C ILE A 371 -13.57 -12.75 6.74
N GLN A 372 -14.61 -13.39 7.30
CA GLN A 372 -15.55 -14.18 6.53
C GLN A 372 -16.39 -13.32 5.58
N LYS A 373 -16.80 -12.11 5.98
CA LYS A 373 -17.57 -11.16 5.15
C LYS A 373 -16.78 -10.71 3.92
N TYR A 374 -15.53 -10.29 4.10
CA TYR A 374 -14.76 -9.59 3.06
C TYR A 374 -13.82 -10.50 2.27
N TYR A 375 -13.24 -11.52 2.90
CA TYR A 375 -12.35 -12.48 2.23
C TYR A 375 -13.01 -13.83 1.93
N GLY A 376 -14.14 -14.13 2.57
CA GLY A 376 -14.75 -15.45 2.45
C GLY A 376 -13.98 -16.53 3.21
N GLU A 377 -13.02 -16.16 4.06
CA GLU A 377 -12.13 -17.07 4.77
C GLU A 377 -12.68 -17.43 6.15
N THR A 378 -12.60 -18.71 6.49
CA THR A 378 -12.96 -19.18 7.83
C THR A 378 -11.75 -19.11 8.74
N THR A 379 -11.87 -18.35 9.83
CA THR A 379 -10.85 -18.31 10.87
C THR A 379 -10.94 -19.55 11.76
N TYR A 380 -9.80 -20.13 12.11
CA TYR A 380 -9.72 -21.27 13.03
C TYR A 380 -10.38 -20.94 14.37
N ALA A 381 -11.32 -21.78 14.82
CA ALA A 381 -12.13 -21.49 16.01
C ALA A 381 -11.32 -21.26 17.30
N GLY A 382 -10.16 -21.93 17.45
CA GLY A 382 -9.26 -21.77 18.60
C GLY A 382 -8.21 -20.67 18.44
N TRP A 383 -8.41 -19.72 17.51
CA TRP A 383 -7.44 -18.64 17.25
C TRP A 383 -7.18 -17.81 18.50
N LYS A 384 -8.21 -17.55 19.32
CA LYS A 384 -8.14 -16.63 20.46
C LYS A 384 -7.27 -17.21 21.57
N GLU A 385 -7.45 -18.48 21.90
CA GLU A 385 -6.61 -19.22 22.85
C GLU A 385 -5.18 -19.34 22.32
N SER A 386 -5.03 -19.54 21.02
CA SER A 386 -3.72 -19.61 20.37
C SER A 386 -2.96 -18.28 20.45
N VAL A 387 -3.63 -17.16 20.13
CA VAL A 387 -3.08 -15.80 20.28
C VAL A 387 -2.76 -15.50 21.74
N ALA A 388 -3.65 -15.84 22.67
CA ALA A 388 -3.40 -15.66 24.10
C ALA A 388 -2.16 -16.44 24.58
N LYS A 389 -1.97 -17.68 24.14
CA LYS A 389 -0.80 -18.50 24.47
C LYS A 389 0.50 -17.92 23.91
N VAL A 390 0.51 -17.49 22.64
CA VAL A 390 1.70 -16.85 22.04
C VAL A 390 2.00 -15.52 22.71
N ASN A 391 1.00 -14.68 22.97
CA ASN A 391 1.18 -13.41 23.67
C ASN A 391 1.65 -13.60 25.12
N ALA A 392 1.20 -14.65 25.82
CA ALA A 392 1.72 -14.98 27.15
C ALA A 392 3.21 -15.31 27.11
N TYR A 393 3.68 -16.04 26.09
CA TYR A 393 5.11 -16.27 25.88
C TYR A 393 5.87 -14.98 25.53
N ILE A 394 5.34 -14.13 24.64
CA ILE A 394 5.97 -12.85 24.24
C ILE A 394 6.25 -11.99 25.48
N ARG A 395 5.29 -11.90 26.41
CA ARG A 395 5.41 -11.14 27.66
C ARG A 395 6.48 -11.64 28.64
N THR A 396 7.11 -12.79 28.36
CA THR A 396 8.26 -13.32 29.14
C THR A 396 9.62 -12.87 28.60
N LYS A 397 9.64 -12.19 27.45
CA LYS A 397 10.85 -11.74 26.75
C LYS A 397 10.95 -10.21 26.80
N PRO A 398 12.02 -9.58 26.31
CA PRO A 398 11.99 -8.15 25.94
C PRO A 398 10.85 -7.89 24.94
N TYR A 399 9.84 -7.10 25.33
CA TYR A 399 8.62 -6.93 24.53
C TYR A 399 7.99 -5.54 24.64
N ILE A 400 7.12 -5.23 23.68
CA ILE A 400 6.18 -4.10 23.70
C ILE A 400 4.76 -4.66 23.56
N ASP A 401 3.83 -4.28 24.43
CA ASP A 401 2.46 -4.82 24.45
C ASP A 401 1.53 -4.10 23.46
N THR A 402 1.80 -4.22 22.16
CA THR A 402 0.98 -3.63 21.09
C THR A 402 -0.48 -4.09 21.06
N ALA A 403 -0.81 -5.20 21.73
CA ALA A 403 -2.18 -5.66 21.91
C ALA A 403 -2.92 -5.01 23.10
N ALA A 404 -2.21 -4.38 24.03
CA ALA A 404 -2.80 -3.78 25.23
C ALA A 404 -3.89 -2.72 24.94
N PRO A 405 -3.76 -1.84 23.93
CA PRO A 405 -4.82 -0.89 23.58
C PRO A 405 -6.16 -1.55 23.22
N PHE A 406 -6.12 -2.81 22.82
CA PHE A 406 -7.29 -3.57 22.35
C PHE A 406 -7.79 -4.60 23.37
N ALA A 407 -7.20 -4.67 24.57
CA ALA A 407 -7.43 -5.75 25.54
C ALA A 407 -8.88 -5.83 26.06
N SER A 408 -9.63 -4.73 26.02
CA SER A 408 -11.04 -4.70 26.44
C SER A 408 -12.00 -5.27 25.39
N PHE A 409 -11.54 -5.51 24.16
CA PHE A 409 -12.38 -6.01 23.09
C PHE A 409 -12.27 -7.52 22.95
N ASP A 410 -13.42 -8.18 22.76
CA ASP A 410 -13.46 -9.63 22.56
C ASP A 410 -12.81 -10.04 21.22
N VAL A 411 -13.08 -9.25 20.18
CA VAL A 411 -12.52 -9.32 18.82
C VAL A 411 -12.13 -7.91 18.39
N MET A 412 -11.33 -7.78 17.34
CA MET A 412 -10.98 -6.46 16.80
C MET A 412 -12.25 -5.74 16.30
N PRO A 413 -12.59 -4.55 16.83
CA PRO A 413 -13.70 -3.74 16.32
C PRO A 413 -13.53 -3.39 14.84
N SER A 414 -14.64 -3.35 14.09
CA SER A 414 -14.62 -2.97 12.65
C SER A 414 -14.09 -1.56 12.40
N GLU A 415 -14.21 -0.66 13.39
CA GLU A 415 -13.66 0.71 13.35
C GLU A 415 -12.13 0.74 13.44
N PHE A 416 -11.50 -0.34 13.91
CA PHE A 416 -10.05 -0.46 14.03
C PHE A 416 -9.45 -1.41 12.99
N ALA A 417 -10.24 -2.30 12.40
CA ALA A 417 -9.84 -3.14 11.29
C ALA A 417 -11.09 -3.61 10.53
N MET A 418 -11.52 -2.86 9.51
CA MET A 418 -12.75 -3.22 8.78
C MET A 418 -12.70 -4.62 8.17
N ASP A 419 -11.55 -5.01 7.64
CA ASP A 419 -11.37 -6.35 7.05
C ASP A 419 -11.21 -7.47 8.08
N GLY A 420 -11.07 -7.11 9.35
CA GLY A 420 -10.90 -7.99 10.50
C GLY A 420 -9.49 -8.46 10.78
N ILE A 421 -8.46 -8.02 10.03
CA ILE A 421 -7.05 -8.40 10.22
C ILE A 421 -6.16 -7.17 10.28
N HIS A 422 -6.24 -6.29 9.29
CA HIS A 422 -5.30 -5.18 9.12
C HIS A 422 -5.83 -3.95 9.84
N GLY A 423 -5.05 -3.47 10.81
CA GLY A 423 -5.39 -2.25 11.53
C GLY A 423 -5.57 -1.06 10.59
N ASP A 424 -6.62 -0.29 10.81
CA ASP A 424 -6.86 0.97 10.13
C ASP A 424 -5.97 2.07 10.72
N TRP A 425 -6.00 3.27 10.13
CA TRP A 425 -5.11 4.37 10.52
C TRP A 425 -5.10 4.65 12.03
N ASN A 426 -6.26 4.58 12.68
CA ASN A 426 -6.44 4.78 14.12
C ASN A 426 -5.81 3.65 14.95
N ALA A 427 -5.96 2.39 14.53
CA ALA A 427 -5.32 1.24 15.16
C ALA A 427 -3.80 1.29 14.97
N LYS A 428 -3.31 1.71 13.79
CA LYS A 428 -1.89 1.93 13.52
C LYS A 428 -1.31 3.01 14.42
N GLN A 429 -2.05 4.09 14.69
CA GLN A 429 -1.67 5.10 15.68
C GLN A 429 -1.60 4.53 17.10
N MET A 430 -2.54 3.68 17.51
CA MET A 430 -2.51 3.03 18.83
C MET A 430 -1.30 2.11 18.99
N ILE A 431 -1.00 1.29 17.95
CA ILE A 431 0.18 0.43 17.92
C ILE A 431 1.46 1.28 18.03
N ALA A 432 1.59 2.32 17.20
CA ALA A 432 2.75 3.19 17.21
C ALA A 432 2.90 3.97 18.52
N GLY A 433 1.79 4.43 19.11
CA GLY A 433 1.79 5.13 20.38
C GLY A 433 2.32 4.27 21.52
N GLU A 434 2.04 2.97 21.52
CA GLU A 434 2.62 2.04 22.48
C GLU A 434 4.10 1.78 22.22
N ILE A 435 4.50 1.65 20.95
CA ILE A 435 5.91 1.54 20.57
C ILE A 435 6.68 2.78 21.06
N ASN A 436 6.21 3.99 20.75
CA ASN A 436 6.89 5.23 21.14
C ASN A 436 6.99 5.39 22.66
N ARG A 437 5.98 4.94 23.41
CA ARG A 437 5.98 4.97 24.88
C ARG A 437 7.07 4.08 25.48
N GLU A 438 7.22 2.87 24.95
CA GLU A 438 8.03 1.82 25.57
C GLU A 438 9.44 1.69 24.96
N ILE A 439 9.68 2.22 23.76
CA ILE A 439 10.96 2.05 23.04
C ILE A 439 12.17 2.58 23.83
N GLY A 440 11.96 3.60 24.66
CA GLY A 440 13.00 4.19 25.52
C GLY A 440 13.54 3.24 26.58
N HIS A 441 12.83 2.16 26.91
CA HIS A 441 13.34 1.11 27.79
C HIS A 441 14.41 0.23 27.13
N PHE A 442 14.48 0.22 25.79
CA PHE A 442 15.41 -0.61 25.02
C PHE A 442 16.53 0.20 24.36
N ILE A 443 16.20 1.40 23.89
CA ILE A 443 17.13 2.28 23.18
C ILE A 443 17.63 3.33 24.17
N PRO A 444 18.93 3.35 24.53
CA PRO A 444 19.48 4.39 25.39
C PRO A 444 19.23 5.76 24.78
N THR A 445 18.49 6.61 25.48
CA THR A 445 18.44 8.04 25.18
C THR A 445 19.78 8.65 25.62
N TYR A 446 20.55 9.15 24.66
CA TYR A 446 21.81 9.86 24.92
C TYR A 446 21.56 11.34 25.18
#